data_AF-A0A0C2MWG2-F1
#
_entry.id   AF-A0A0C2MWG2-F1
#
_cell.length_a   1.000
_cell.length_b   1.000
_cell.length_c   1.000
_cell.angle_alpha   90.00
_cell.angle_beta   90.00
_cell.angle_gamma   90.00
#
_symmetry.space_group_name_H-M   'P 1'
#
loop_
_entity.id
_entity.type
_entity.pdbx_description
1 polymer ?
#
loop_
_entity_poly.entity_id
_entity_poly.type
_entity_poly.pdbx_seq_one_letter_code
_entity_poly.pdbx_strand_id
1 'polypeptide(L)'
;MTENARREMLNLPSFVTECSLIYLPQLGYLLTIPAELFADNSDYLIDDLDFLFVANEFAHYKSRITREMDDTIGDIKFEIMGINNHSIDAEVNVILALQEGVKPHLSTLYEVIDILAAFDW
;
A
#
# COMPACT_ATOMS: atom_id res chain seq x y z
N MET A 1 7.98 -15.06 9.30
CA MET A 1 7.96 -15.35 7.85
C MET A 1 6.71 -16.16 7.54
N THR A 2 5.90 -15.74 6.57
CA THR A 2 4.70 -16.48 6.15
C THR A 2 5.09 -17.75 5.39
N GLU A 3 4.25 -18.79 5.44
CA GLU A 3 4.51 -20.09 4.80
C GLU A 3 4.84 -19.95 3.30
N ASN A 4 4.21 -19.00 2.61
CA ASN A 4 4.48 -18.74 1.19
C ASN A 4 5.85 -18.10 0.95
N ALA A 5 6.32 -17.22 1.84
CA ALA A 5 7.68 -16.67 1.77
C ALA A 5 8.73 -17.77 2.00
N ARG A 6 8.43 -18.75 2.87
CA ARG A 6 9.28 -19.93 3.08
C ARG A 6 9.35 -20.82 1.83
N ARG A 7 8.24 -20.97 1.10
CA ARG A 7 8.18 -21.73 -0.15
C ARG A 7 8.88 -21.02 -1.31
N GLU A 8 8.81 -19.69 -1.35
CA GLU A 8 9.62 -18.86 -2.26
C GLU A 8 11.11 -19.07 -2.00
N MET A 9 11.56 -18.95 -0.75
CA MET A 9 12.98 -19.11 -0.38
C MET A 9 13.59 -20.46 -0.82
N LEU A 10 12.80 -21.53 -0.91
CA LEU A 10 13.25 -22.84 -1.37
C LEU A 10 13.58 -22.90 -2.87
N ASN A 11 12.98 -22.01 -3.67
CA ASN A 11 13.19 -21.94 -5.12
C ASN A 11 14.15 -20.81 -5.50
N LEU A 12 14.59 -20.00 -4.54
CA LEU A 12 15.53 -18.91 -4.79
C LEU A 12 16.97 -19.42 -4.78
N PRO A 13 17.86 -18.76 -5.53
CA PRO A 13 19.29 -19.05 -5.50
C PRO A 13 19.85 -18.99 -4.08
N SER A 14 20.88 -19.80 -3.81
CA SER A 14 21.50 -19.91 -2.47
C SER A 14 22.12 -18.62 -1.93
N PHE A 15 22.37 -17.63 -2.79
CA PHE A 15 22.85 -16.31 -2.36
C PHE A 15 21.75 -15.43 -1.75
N VAL A 16 20.47 -15.76 -2.00
CA VAL A 16 19.33 -15.04 -1.44
C VAL A 16 19.08 -15.56 -0.02
N THR A 17 19.54 -14.81 0.97
CA THR A 17 19.39 -15.17 2.39
C THR A 17 18.09 -14.66 3.00
N GLU A 18 17.47 -13.66 2.37
CA GLU A 18 16.24 -13.04 2.83
C GLU A 18 15.37 -12.63 1.64
N CYS A 19 14.06 -12.89 1.77
CA CYS A 19 13.05 -12.43 0.83
C CYS A 19 11.75 -12.10 1.58
N SER A 20 10.98 -11.17 1.02
CA SER A 20 9.68 -10.76 1.56
C SER A 20 8.61 -10.71 0.47
N LEU A 21 7.35 -10.93 0.85
CA LEU A 21 6.20 -10.79 -0.05
C LEU A 21 5.45 -9.51 0.28
N ILE A 22 5.28 -8.64 -0.70
CA ILE A 22 4.51 -7.38 -0.57
C ILE A 22 3.32 -7.37 -1.52
N TYR A 23 2.35 -6.50 -1.29
CA TYR A 23 1.22 -6.27 -2.19
C TYR A 23 1.18 -4.79 -2.59
N LEU A 24 1.22 -4.52 -3.89
CA LEU A 24 1.03 -3.19 -4.46
C LEU A 24 -0.26 -3.19 -5.29
N PRO A 25 -1.23 -2.29 -5.02
CA PRO A 25 -2.53 -2.33 -5.71
C PRO A 25 -2.45 -2.34 -7.24
N GLN A 26 -1.46 -1.65 -7.82
CA GLN A 26 -1.28 -1.56 -9.28
C GLN A 26 -0.54 -2.75 -9.89
N LEU A 27 0.21 -3.52 -9.08
CA LEU A 27 1.12 -4.58 -9.55
C LEU A 27 0.83 -5.95 -8.93
N GLY A 28 -0.10 -6.04 -7.98
CA GLY A 28 -0.42 -7.26 -7.24
C GLY A 28 0.64 -7.63 -6.20
N TYR A 29 0.71 -8.92 -5.87
CA TYR A 29 1.72 -9.49 -5.00
C TYR A 29 3.10 -9.50 -5.68
N LEU A 30 4.14 -9.14 -4.94
CA LEU A 30 5.52 -9.10 -5.43
C LEU A 30 6.45 -9.78 -4.44
N LEU A 31 7.46 -10.46 -4.97
CA LEU A 31 8.60 -10.92 -4.20
C LEU A 31 9.62 -9.78 -4.13
N THR A 32 10.20 -9.58 -2.96
CA THR A 32 11.20 -8.55 -2.69
C THR A 32 12.46 -9.19 -2.13
N ILE A 33 13.59 -8.80 -2.69
CA ILE A 33 14.91 -9.27 -2.29
C ILE A 33 15.79 -8.03 -2.05
N PRO A 34 16.54 -7.95 -0.94
CA PRO A 34 17.47 -6.84 -0.71
C PRO A 34 18.45 -6.68 -1.87
N ALA A 35 18.53 -5.46 -2.43
CA ALA A 35 19.37 -5.16 -3.59
C ALA A 35 20.87 -5.31 -3.30
N GLU A 36 21.27 -5.20 -2.03
CA GLU A 36 22.65 -5.42 -1.56
C GLU A 36 23.15 -6.85 -1.83
N LEU A 37 22.25 -7.83 -1.95
CA LEU A 37 22.62 -9.22 -2.27
C LEU A 37 23.11 -9.37 -3.72
N PHE A 38 22.90 -8.36 -4.57
CA PHE A 38 23.31 -8.33 -5.98
C PHE A 38 24.58 -7.51 -6.22
N ALA A 39 25.32 -7.15 -5.16
CA ALA A 39 26.44 -6.19 -5.18
C ALA A 39 27.53 -6.40 -6.26
N ASP A 40 27.68 -7.62 -6.80
CA ASP A 40 28.68 -7.95 -7.84
C ASP A 40 28.07 -8.47 -9.16
N ASN A 41 26.80 -8.84 -9.19
CA ASN A 41 26.14 -9.39 -10.37
C ASN A 41 25.14 -8.35 -10.89
N SER A 42 25.58 -7.55 -11.85
CA SER A 42 24.84 -6.44 -12.47
C SER A 42 23.49 -6.82 -13.11
N ASP A 43 23.17 -8.11 -13.13
CA ASP A 43 21.94 -8.62 -13.67
C ASP A 43 21.04 -9.05 -12.53
N TYR A 44 20.04 -8.24 -12.23
CA TYR A 44 18.89 -8.60 -11.39
C TYR A 44 18.07 -9.77 -11.96
N LEU A 45 18.61 -10.51 -12.93
CA LEU A 45 17.99 -11.66 -13.58
C LEU A 45 18.21 -12.90 -12.70
N ILE A 46 17.12 -13.43 -12.17
CA ILE A 46 17.09 -14.73 -11.51
C ILE A 46 16.18 -15.64 -12.34
N ASP A 47 16.60 -16.88 -12.58
CA ASP A 47 15.79 -17.86 -13.29
C ASP A 47 14.42 -18.03 -12.63
N ASP A 48 13.38 -18.18 -13.46
CA ASP A 48 11.97 -18.29 -13.03
C ASP A 48 11.39 -17.10 -12.24
N LEU A 49 12.11 -15.96 -12.22
CA LEU A 49 11.63 -14.68 -11.69
C LEU A 49 11.61 -13.60 -12.76
N ASP A 50 10.48 -12.93 -12.90
CA ASP A 50 10.36 -11.76 -13.77
C ASP A 50 10.69 -10.50 -12.98
N PHE A 51 11.86 -9.92 -13.23
CA PHE A 51 12.26 -8.65 -12.66
C PHE A 51 11.33 -7.53 -13.11
N LEU A 52 10.90 -6.69 -12.16
CA LEU A 52 10.08 -5.51 -12.45
C LEU A 52 10.86 -4.21 -12.27
N PHE A 53 11.37 -3.95 -11.06
CA PHE A 53 12.06 -2.71 -10.71
C PHE A 53 12.88 -2.86 -9.42
N VAL A 54 13.75 -1.87 -9.16
CA VAL A 54 14.39 -1.66 -7.86
C VAL A 54 13.82 -0.39 -7.24
N ALA A 55 13.41 -0.45 -5.97
CA ALA A 55 13.00 0.71 -5.20
C ALA A 55 13.32 0.52 -3.72
N ASN A 56 13.69 1.61 -3.03
CA ASN A 56 13.98 1.60 -1.59
C ASN A 56 14.95 0.48 -1.17
N GLU A 57 16.00 0.24 -1.95
CA GLU A 57 17.01 -0.81 -1.67
C GLU A 57 16.50 -2.26 -1.84
N PHE A 58 15.32 -2.48 -2.44
CA PHE A 58 14.79 -3.80 -2.76
C PHE A 58 14.60 -3.98 -4.27
N ALA A 59 14.98 -5.16 -4.77
CA ALA A 59 14.61 -5.63 -6.10
C ALA A 59 13.26 -6.36 -6.04
N HIS A 60 12.37 -6.02 -6.96
CA HIS A 60 10.99 -6.49 -7.00
C HIS A 60 10.75 -7.42 -8.19
N TYR A 61 10.10 -8.55 -7.93
CA TYR A 61 9.91 -9.63 -8.88
C TYR A 61 8.47 -10.15 -8.91
N LYS A 62 8.08 -10.71 -10.05
CA LYS A 62 6.97 -11.65 -10.17
C LYS A 62 7.50 -13.07 -10.24
N SER A 63 7.07 -13.89 -9.31
CA SER A 63 7.24 -15.33 -9.32
C SER A 63 5.94 -16.04 -9.65
N ARG A 64 6.00 -17.35 -9.90
CA ARG A 64 4.80 -18.19 -10.02
C ARG A 64 3.89 -18.10 -8.78
N ILE A 65 4.46 -18.12 -7.57
CA ILE A 65 3.67 -18.05 -6.33
C ILE A 65 2.98 -16.69 -6.21
N THR A 66 3.66 -15.59 -6.56
CA THR A 66 3.02 -14.26 -6.51
C THR A 66 1.83 -14.15 -7.46
N ARG A 67 1.89 -14.79 -8.63
CA ARG A 67 0.77 -14.85 -9.58
C ARG A 67 -0.39 -15.70 -9.07
N GLU A 68 -0.10 -16.88 -8.52
CA GLU A 68 -1.12 -17.72 -7.89
C GLU A 68 -1.83 -17.00 -6.72
N MET A 69 -1.09 -16.17 -5.98
CA MET A 69 -1.64 -15.34 -4.92
C MET A 69 -2.53 -14.21 -5.46
N ASP A 70 -2.17 -13.61 -6.60
CA ASP A 70 -3.05 -12.65 -7.28
C ASP A 70 -4.35 -13.32 -7.73
N ASP A 71 -4.28 -14.49 -8.35
CA ASP A 71 -5.46 -15.21 -8.84
C ASP A 71 -6.39 -15.68 -7.72
N THR A 72 -5.82 -16.06 -6.56
CA THR A 72 -6.60 -16.66 -5.46
C THR A 72 -7.07 -15.62 -4.43
N ILE A 73 -6.23 -14.63 -4.12
CA ILE A 73 -6.47 -13.66 -3.04
C ILE A 73 -6.72 -12.26 -3.61
N GLY A 74 -6.26 -11.97 -4.83
CA GLY A 74 -6.42 -10.67 -5.46
C GLY A 74 -7.88 -10.23 -5.57
N ASP A 75 -8.77 -11.12 -6.01
CA ASP A 75 -10.20 -10.82 -6.15
C ASP A 75 -10.86 -10.46 -4.81
N ILE A 76 -10.60 -11.27 -3.77
CA ILE A 76 -11.12 -11.02 -2.42
C ILE A 76 -10.56 -9.71 -1.87
N LYS A 77 -9.27 -9.43 -2.09
CA LYS A 77 -8.66 -8.17 -1.67
C LYS A 77 -9.24 -6.98 -2.42
N PHE A 78 -9.50 -7.10 -3.71
CA PHE A 78 -10.10 -6.04 -4.51
C PHE A 78 -11.52 -5.76 -4.06
N GLU A 79 -12.29 -6.79 -3.69
CA GLU A 79 -13.63 -6.64 -3.12
C GLU A 79 -13.57 -5.93 -1.75
N ILE A 80 -12.67 -6.35 -0.86
CA ILE A 80 -12.45 -5.67 0.43
C ILE A 80 -11.99 -4.23 0.22
N MET A 81 -11.06 -3.99 -0.72
CA MET A 81 -10.57 -2.67 -1.12
C MET A 81 -11.64 -1.81 -1.80
N GLY A 82 -12.64 -2.42 -2.42
CA GLY A 82 -13.80 -1.71 -2.95
C GLY A 82 -14.70 -1.24 -1.83
N ILE A 83 -14.98 -2.12 -0.86
CA ILE A 83 -15.89 -1.83 0.26
C ILE A 83 -15.32 -0.72 1.15
N ASN A 84 -14.07 -0.81 1.56
CA ASN A 84 -13.45 0.22 2.42
C ASN A 84 -13.27 1.56 1.68
N ASN A 85 -12.91 1.58 0.39
CA ASN A 85 -12.86 2.81 -0.38
C ASN A 85 -14.26 3.44 -0.52
N HIS A 86 -15.29 2.63 -0.73
CA HIS A 86 -16.67 3.11 -0.73
C HIS A 86 -17.08 3.74 0.61
N SER A 87 -16.66 3.14 1.73
CA SER A 87 -16.89 3.72 3.07
C SER A 87 -16.15 5.05 3.25
N ILE A 88 -14.90 5.15 2.78
CA ILE A 88 -14.12 6.40 2.82
C ILE A 88 -14.79 7.49 1.98
N ASP A 89 -15.24 7.15 0.77
CA ASP A 89 -15.95 8.08 -0.11
C ASP A 89 -17.24 8.59 0.55
N ALA A 90 -17.98 7.70 1.24
CA ALA A 90 -19.18 8.09 1.97
C ALA A 90 -18.85 9.06 3.13
N GLU A 91 -17.80 8.79 3.90
CA GLU A 91 -17.36 9.67 5.00
C GLU A 91 -16.91 11.05 4.48
N VAL A 92 -16.11 11.08 3.40
CA VAL A 92 -15.66 12.32 2.75
C VAL A 92 -16.86 13.13 2.28
N ASN A 93 -17.85 12.50 1.65
CA ASN A 93 -19.05 13.17 1.19
C ASN A 93 -19.86 13.79 2.35
N VAL A 94 -19.98 13.09 3.49
CA VAL A 94 -20.64 13.64 4.69
C VAL A 94 -19.87 14.86 5.22
N ILE A 95 -18.54 14.78 5.31
CA ILE A 95 -17.71 15.91 5.78
C ILE A 95 -17.86 17.12 4.85
N LEU A 96 -17.82 16.91 3.53
CA LEU A 96 -18.01 17.97 2.55
C LEU A 96 -19.38 18.63 2.69
N ALA A 97 -20.45 17.82 2.82
CA ALA A 97 -21.80 18.34 3.02
C ALA A 97 -21.93 19.15 4.32
N LEU A 98 -21.30 18.71 5.41
CA LEU A 98 -21.26 19.47 6.66
C LEU A 98 -20.52 20.79 6.49
N GLN A 99 -19.38 20.80 5.79
CA GLN A 99 -18.62 22.01 5.51
C GLN A 99 -19.43 22.99 4.64
N GLU A 100 -20.16 22.51 3.65
CA GLU A 100 -21.06 23.34 2.84
C GLU A 100 -22.21 23.93 3.67
N GLY A 101 -22.75 23.17 4.63
CA GLY A 101 -23.77 23.67 5.55
C GLY A 101 -23.24 24.71 6.54
N VAL A 102 -21.99 24.59 6.99
CA VAL A 102 -21.38 25.51 7.97
C VAL A 102 -20.85 26.79 7.32
N LYS A 103 -20.33 26.71 6.08
CA LYS A 103 -19.71 27.85 5.38
C LYS A 103 -20.54 29.15 5.39
N PRO A 104 -21.85 29.14 5.12
CA PRO A 104 -22.67 30.36 5.14
C PRO A 104 -22.76 31.03 6.51
N HIS A 105 -22.46 30.30 7.59
CA HIS A 105 -22.58 30.77 8.97
C HIS A 105 -21.22 31.15 9.59
N LEU A 106 -20.12 31.05 8.83
CA LEU A 106 -18.77 31.32 9.34
C LEU A 106 -18.63 32.74 9.88
N SER A 107 -19.19 33.76 9.22
CA SER A 107 -19.11 35.14 9.71
C SER A 107 -19.74 35.30 11.10
N THR A 108 -20.93 34.74 11.30
CA THR A 108 -21.62 34.76 12.60
C THR A 108 -20.86 33.95 13.65
N LEU A 109 -20.27 32.81 13.27
CA LEU A 109 -19.44 32.02 14.18
C LEU A 109 -18.19 32.79 14.62
N TYR A 110 -17.52 33.50 13.70
CA TYR A 110 -16.38 34.36 14.05
C TYR A 110 -16.78 35.48 15.01
N GLU A 111 -17.90 36.16 14.77
CA GLU A 111 -18.42 37.19 15.67
C GLU A 111 -18.69 36.64 17.08
N VAL A 112 -19.28 35.45 17.18
CA VAL A 112 -19.53 34.79 18.47
C VAL A 112 -18.23 34.43 19.18
N ILE A 113 -17.24 33.90 18.45
CA ILE A 113 -15.92 33.58 19.01
C ILE A 113 -15.23 34.84 19.54
N ASP A 114 -15.28 35.95 18.80
CA ASP A 114 -14.70 37.22 19.21
C ASP A 114 -15.37 37.78 20.48
N ILE A 115 -16.70 37.66 20.57
CA ILE A 115 -17.44 38.04 21.78
C ILE A 115 -17.02 37.17 22.96
N LEU A 116 -16.98 35.84 22.80
CA LEU A 116 -16.58 34.92 23.87
C LEU A 116 -15.15 35.17 24.33
N ALA A 117 -14.22 35.41 23.41
CA ALA A 117 -12.84 35.77 23.74
C ALA A 117 -12.76 37.09 24.52
N ALA A 118 -13.66 38.04 24.24
CA ALA A 118 -13.77 39.28 24.99
C ALA A 118 -14.41 39.13 26.39
N PHE A 119 -14.99 37.96 26.73
CA PHE A 119 -15.52 37.63 28.05
C PHE A 119 -14.59 36.72 28.87
N ASP A 120 -13.51 36.20 28.27
CA ASP A 120 -12.58 35.24 28.90
C ASP A 120 -11.49 35.93 29.77
N TRP A 121 -11.84 37.06 30.41
CA TRP A 121 -10.97 37.87 31.30
C TRP A 121 -11.39 37.82 32.76
#